data_AF-A0A2W5D0I6-F1
#
_entry.id   AF-A0A2W5D0I6-F1
#
_cell.length_a   1.000
_cell.length_b   1.000
_cell.length_c   1.000
_cell.angle_alpha   90.00
_cell.angle_beta   90.00
_cell.angle_gamma   90.00
#
_symmetry.space_group_name_H-M   'P 1'
#
loop_
_entity.id
_entity.type
_entity.pdbx_description
1 polymer ?
#
loop_
_entity_poly.entity_id
_entity_poly.type
_entity_poly.pdbx_seq_one_letter_code
_entity_poly.pdbx_strand_id
1 'polypeptide(L)'
;MAIKTVLLGKMRGEGWLFQPKENVRYYLPKGDYTFLAVISPGSTRGLSIFAGGGRPDLIKASVSVTKRGIEWVEFSGDIWRVAIVPGVVADKAPETMPAPNPDGTLPRNFRGEFELGVLYKVGDTVKANSGVPDSSGTYECVEEHTSTFYDYPWNSPRRWKRILDANGNPV
;
A
#
# COMPACT_ATOMS: atom_id res chain seq x y z
N MET A 1 -24.27 -1.50 -20.74
CA MET A 1 -23.32 -2.63 -20.61
C MET A 1 -23.75 -3.49 -19.43
N ALA A 2 -23.63 -4.81 -19.53
CA ALA A 2 -23.91 -5.71 -18.40
C ALA A 2 -22.69 -5.77 -17.48
N ILE A 3 -22.89 -5.57 -16.17
CA ILE A 3 -21.85 -5.73 -15.16
C ILE A 3 -21.69 -7.23 -14.88
N LYS A 4 -20.45 -7.74 -14.96
CA LYS A 4 -20.15 -9.12 -14.55
C LYS A 4 -19.94 -9.17 -13.05
N THR A 5 -20.37 -10.26 -12.41
CA THR A 5 -20.21 -10.44 -10.97
C THR A 5 -19.21 -11.55 -10.69
N VAL A 6 -18.35 -11.34 -9.69
CA VAL A 6 -17.36 -12.31 -9.21
C VAL A 6 -17.47 -12.39 -7.69
N LEU A 7 -17.64 -13.61 -7.17
CA LEU A 7 -17.46 -13.89 -5.75
C LEU A 7 -15.97 -14.06 -5.49
N LEU A 8 -15.39 -13.19 -4.68
CA LEU A 8 -14.02 -13.42 -4.22
C LEU A 8 -14.03 -14.66 -3.32
N GLY A 9 -13.25 -15.68 -3.72
CA GLY A 9 -13.17 -16.96 -3.02
C GLY A 9 -12.54 -16.83 -1.62
N LYS A 10 -12.07 -17.93 -1.03
CA LYS A 10 -11.35 -17.86 0.26
C LYS A 10 -10.14 -16.93 0.16
N MET A 11 -9.96 -16.07 1.18
CA MET A 11 -8.75 -15.24 1.34
C MET A 11 -7.49 -16.10 1.31
N ARG A 12 -6.41 -15.58 0.73
CA ARG A 12 -5.09 -16.21 0.75
C ARG A 12 -4.16 -15.37 1.62
N GLY A 13 -3.87 -15.84 2.83
CA GLY A 13 -3.12 -15.05 3.81
C GLY A 13 -3.98 -13.93 4.42
N GLU A 14 -3.46 -12.70 4.44
CA GLU A 14 -4.11 -11.54 5.10
C GLU A 14 -5.15 -10.82 4.22
N GLY A 15 -5.35 -11.23 2.96
CA GLY A 15 -6.32 -10.59 2.07
C GLY A 15 -6.49 -11.27 0.69
N TRP A 16 -7.11 -10.54 -0.24
CA TRP A 16 -7.21 -10.92 -1.65
C TRP A 16 -6.29 -10.05 -2.50
N LEU A 17 -5.47 -10.67 -3.35
CA LEU A 17 -4.59 -9.98 -4.31
C LEU A 17 -4.96 -10.38 -5.73
N PHE A 18 -5.30 -9.40 -6.57
CA PHE A 18 -5.62 -9.66 -7.98
C PHE A 18 -5.51 -8.38 -8.81
N GLN A 19 -5.49 -8.55 -10.13
CA GLN A 19 -5.69 -7.44 -11.06
C GLN A 19 -7.20 -7.32 -11.34
N PRO A 20 -7.86 -6.24 -10.89
CA PRO A 20 -9.28 -6.05 -11.15
C PRO A 20 -9.53 -5.75 -12.62
N LYS A 21 -10.74 -6.07 -13.07
CA LYS A 21 -11.22 -5.76 -14.43
C LYS A 21 -12.33 -4.73 -14.34
N GLU A 22 -12.35 -3.81 -15.30
CA GLU A 22 -13.46 -2.87 -15.43
C GLU A 22 -14.78 -3.61 -15.68
N ASN A 23 -15.89 -3.00 -15.27
CA ASN A 23 -17.24 -3.56 -15.39
C ASN A 23 -17.40 -4.93 -14.69
N VAL A 24 -16.59 -5.19 -13.67
CA VAL A 24 -16.70 -6.35 -12.79
C VAL A 24 -16.97 -5.90 -11.35
N ARG A 25 -18.04 -6.43 -10.77
CA ARG A 25 -18.37 -6.29 -9.36
C ARG A 25 -17.86 -7.49 -8.58
N TYR A 26 -17.01 -7.21 -7.61
CA TYR A 26 -16.43 -8.19 -6.69
C TYR A 26 -17.24 -8.19 -5.39
N TYR A 27 -17.88 -9.31 -5.09
CA TYR A 27 -18.61 -9.50 -3.85
C TYR A 27 -17.68 -9.96 -2.73
N LEU A 28 -17.88 -9.37 -1.56
CA LEU A 28 -17.13 -9.58 -0.34
C LEU A 28 -18.11 -9.97 0.77
N PRO A 29 -17.71 -10.76 1.78
CA PRO A 29 -18.46 -10.83 3.03
C PRO A 29 -18.74 -9.43 3.56
N LYS A 30 -19.92 -9.16 4.12
CA LYS A 30 -20.20 -7.81 4.65
C LYS A 30 -19.19 -7.46 5.75
N GLY A 31 -18.48 -6.35 5.61
CA GLY A 31 -17.45 -5.97 6.56
C GLY A 31 -16.70 -4.70 6.21
N ASP A 32 -15.71 -4.40 7.04
CA ASP A 32 -14.80 -3.29 6.84
C ASP A 32 -13.58 -3.79 6.06
N TYR A 33 -13.12 -3.01 5.09
CA TYR A 33 -12.02 -3.38 4.22
C TYR A 33 -11.11 -2.20 3.91
N THR A 34 -9.81 -2.47 3.88
CA THR A 34 -8.78 -1.57 3.36
C THR A 34 -8.38 -2.04 1.95
N PHE A 35 -8.42 -1.12 1.00
CA PHE A 35 -8.04 -1.30 -0.39
C PHE A 35 -6.67 -0.68 -0.62
N LEU A 36 -5.70 -1.51 -0.97
CA LEU A 36 -4.37 -1.08 -1.39
C LEU A 36 -4.31 -1.17 -2.91
N ALA A 37 -4.29 -0.02 -3.58
CA ALA A 37 -4.40 0.01 -5.03
C ALA A 37 -3.20 0.68 -5.70
N VAL A 38 -2.74 0.07 -6.80
CA VAL A 38 -1.66 0.59 -7.65
C VAL A 38 -2.20 0.91 -9.03
N ILE A 39 -2.01 2.16 -9.44
CA ILE A 39 -2.27 2.61 -10.80
C ILE A 39 -1.18 2.11 -11.75
N SER A 40 -1.54 1.91 -13.01
CA SER A 40 -0.57 1.50 -14.03
C SER A 40 0.50 2.59 -14.22
N PRO A 41 1.79 2.23 -14.32
CA PRO A 41 2.86 3.19 -14.57
C PRO A 41 2.54 4.06 -15.81
N GLY A 42 2.60 5.38 -15.66
CA GLY A 42 2.30 6.34 -16.73
C GLY A 42 0.81 6.57 -17.02
N SER A 43 -0.11 6.02 -16.22
CA SER A 43 -1.55 6.29 -16.38
C SER A 43 -1.87 7.77 -16.09
N THR A 44 -2.73 8.34 -16.94
CA THR A 44 -3.31 9.69 -16.75
C THR A 44 -4.79 9.64 -16.31
N ARG A 45 -5.45 8.49 -16.45
CA ARG A 45 -6.89 8.32 -16.13
C ARG A 45 -7.18 8.15 -14.64
N GLY A 46 -6.19 7.72 -13.86
CA GLY A 46 -6.39 7.35 -12.46
C GLY A 46 -7.23 6.08 -12.31
N LEU A 47 -7.55 5.73 -11.07
CA LEU A 47 -8.38 4.61 -10.64
C LEU A 47 -9.59 5.16 -9.89
N SER A 48 -10.77 4.58 -10.07
CA SER A 48 -11.92 4.84 -9.22
C SER A 48 -12.35 3.58 -8.50
N ILE A 49 -12.57 3.66 -7.18
CA ILE A 49 -13.12 2.57 -6.36
C ILE A 49 -14.58 2.90 -6.02
N PHE A 50 -15.50 2.04 -6.45
CA PHE A 50 -16.92 2.14 -6.12
C PHE A 50 -17.25 1.03 -5.12
N ALA A 51 -17.75 1.38 -3.95
CA ALA A 51 -18.14 0.40 -2.94
C ALA A 51 -19.47 0.79 -2.30
N GLY A 52 -20.31 -0.22 -2.04
CA GLY A 52 -21.63 -0.15 -1.39
C GLY A 52 -22.20 1.23 -1.08
N GLY A 53 -22.90 1.84 -2.05
CA GLY A 53 -23.76 3.03 -1.84
C GLY A 53 -23.06 4.38 -1.61
N GLY A 54 -21.72 4.43 -1.64
CA GLY A 54 -20.95 5.66 -1.44
C GLY A 54 -20.57 6.40 -2.72
N ARG A 55 -19.99 7.61 -2.56
CA ARG A 55 -19.28 8.29 -3.65
C ARG A 55 -18.00 7.51 -4.00
N PRO A 56 -17.62 7.43 -5.29
CA PRO A 56 -16.38 6.79 -5.68
C PRO A 56 -15.16 7.56 -5.18
N ASP A 57 -14.12 6.85 -4.77
CA ASP A 57 -12.81 7.48 -4.53
C ASP A 57 -12.05 7.52 -5.84
N LEU A 58 -11.72 8.72 -6.31
CA LEU A 58 -10.82 8.91 -7.43
C LEU A 58 -9.38 8.96 -6.93
N ILE A 59 -8.57 8.07 -7.47
CA ILE A 59 -7.22 7.77 -7.04
C ILE A 59 -6.27 8.08 -8.21
N LYS A 60 -5.41 9.09 -8.05
CA LYS A 60 -4.43 9.50 -9.08
C LYS A 60 -3.01 9.00 -8.80
N ALA A 61 -2.82 8.26 -7.72
CA ALA A 61 -1.55 7.73 -7.24
C ALA A 61 -1.78 6.37 -6.57
N SER A 62 -0.73 5.66 -6.15
CA SER A 62 -0.94 4.44 -5.36
C SER A 62 -1.39 4.81 -3.95
N VAL A 63 -2.51 4.26 -3.46
CA VAL A 63 -3.09 4.68 -2.16
C VAL A 63 -3.67 3.49 -1.37
N SER A 64 -3.92 3.78 -0.09
CA SER A 64 -4.75 2.98 0.81
C SER A 64 -6.11 3.68 1.01
N VAL A 65 -7.22 2.99 0.78
CA VAL A 65 -8.59 3.49 1.04
C VAL A 65 -9.33 2.52 1.94
N THR A 66 -9.91 3.01 3.02
CA THR A 66 -10.74 2.20 3.92
C THR A 66 -12.23 2.40 3.63
N LYS A 67 -12.99 1.32 3.49
CA LYS A 67 -14.45 1.31 3.39
C LYS A 67 -15.04 0.46 4.49
N ARG A 68 -16.13 0.94 5.08
CA ARG A 68 -16.79 0.26 6.19
C ARG A 68 -18.12 -0.34 5.77
N GLY A 69 -18.43 -1.52 6.30
CA GLY A 69 -19.72 -2.21 6.13
C GLY A 69 -20.12 -2.53 4.68
N ILE A 70 -19.16 -2.67 3.76
CA ILE A 70 -19.42 -2.95 2.35
C ILE A 70 -19.54 -4.46 2.10
N GLU A 71 -20.28 -4.83 1.07
CA GLU A 71 -20.46 -6.22 0.62
C GLU A 71 -20.09 -6.42 -0.87
N TRP A 72 -19.72 -5.33 -1.55
CA TRP A 72 -19.23 -5.36 -2.91
C TRP A 72 -18.33 -4.16 -3.22
N VAL A 73 -17.46 -4.34 -4.21
CA VAL A 73 -16.60 -3.30 -4.78
C VAL A 73 -16.50 -3.43 -6.30
N GLU A 74 -16.39 -2.31 -7.00
CA GLU A 74 -16.03 -2.21 -8.41
C GLU A 74 -14.83 -1.28 -8.57
N PHE A 75 -14.07 -1.50 -9.63
CA PHE A 75 -12.94 -0.65 -9.99
C PHE A 75 -13.06 -0.20 -11.45
N SER A 76 -12.65 1.04 -11.73
CA SER A 76 -12.52 1.56 -13.10
C SER A 76 -11.21 2.32 -13.29
N GLY A 77 -10.69 2.38 -14.50
CA GLY A 77 -9.45 3.08 -14.84
C GLY A 77 -8.27 2.14 -15.11
N ASP A 78 -7.06 2.71 -15.17
CA ASP A 78 -5.85 1.96 -15.54
C ASP A 78 -5.23 1.29 -14.32
N ILE A 79 -5.79 0.13 -13.93
CA ILE A 79 -5.44 -0.51 -12.67
C ILE A 79 -4.40 -1.59 -12.92
N TRP A 80 -3.27 -1.49 -12.22
CA TRP A 80 -2.24 -2.51 -12.29
C TRP A 80 -2.60 -3.68 -11.36
N ARG A 81 -2.75 -3.41 -10.07
CA ARG A 81 -3.03 -4.43 -9.04
C ARG A 81 -3.79 -3.82 -7.85
N VAL A 82 -4.62 -4.64 -7.21
CA VAL A 82 -5.31 -4.29 -5.96
C VAL A 82 -5.15 -5.42 -4.94
N ALA A 83 -4.90 -5.03 -3.69
CA ALA A 83 -5.09 -5.89 -2.52
C ALA A 83 -6.28 -5.40 -1.67
N ILE A 84 -7.11 -6.33 -1.20
CA ILE A 84 -8.24 -6.08 -0.30
C ILE A 84 -7.96 -6.79 1.02
N VAL A 85 -7.94 -6.03 2.12
CA VAL A 85 -7.61 -6.51 3.46
C VAL A 85 -8.83 -6.30 4.37
N PRO A 86 -9.25 -7.29 5.19
CA PRO A 86 -10.28 -7.08 6.20
C PRO A 86 -9.82 -6.12 7.31
N GLY A 87 -10.70 -5.23 7.73
CA GLY A 87 -10.46 -4.28 8.81
C GLY A 87 -9.74 -3.00 8.37
N VAL A 88 -9.40 -2.18 9.37
CA VAL A 88 -8.63 -0.94 9.19
C VAL A 88 -7.16 -1.28 9.37
N VAL A 89 -6.34 -1.09 8.34
CA VAL A 89 -4.87 -1.07 8.50
C VAL A 89 -4.48 0.28 9.11
N ALA A 90 -4.83 0.50 10.38
CA ALA A 90 -4.40 1.65 11.15
C ALA A 90 -3.91 1.17 12.52
N ASP A 91 -2.70 1.59 12.85
CA ASP A 91 -2.13 1.64 14.20
C ASP A 91 -2.02 0.32 14.98
N LYS A 92 -0.97 -0.44 14.66
CA LYS A 92 -0.18 -1.05 15.74
C LYS A 92 1.13 -0.28 15.83
N ALA A 93 1.26 0.54 16.88
CA ALA A 93 2.47 1.27 17.19
C ALA A 93 3.66 0.31 17.27
N PRO A 94 4.82 0.64 16.67
CA PRO A 94 6.03 -0.14 16.85
C PRO A 94 6.56 0.03 18.28
N GLU A 95 7.06 -1.06 18.87
CA GLU A 95 7.92 -0.97 20.06
C GLU A 95 9.16 -0.15 19.71
N THR A 96 9.44 0.85 20.54
CA THR A 96 10.54 1.81 20.40
C THR A 96 11.91 1.13 20.30
N MET A 97 12.70 1.50 19.28
CA MET A 97 14.12 1.16 19.17
C MET A 97 14.90 2.25 18.38
N PRO A 98 16.25 2.27 18.43
CA PRO A 98 17.08 3.42 18.80
C PRO A 98 17.08 4.59 17.80
N ALA A 99 17.57 5.73 18.29
CA ALA A 99 17.70 6.97 17.54
C ALA A 99 18.60 6.82 16.29
N PRO A 100 18.36 7.61 15.22
CA PRO A 100 19.21 7.63 14.04
C PRO A 100 20.64 8.10 14.38
N ASN A 101 21.62 7.73 13.56
CA ASN A 101 22.99 8.24 13.69
C ASN A 101 23.00 9.79 13.63
N PRO A 102 23.81 10.46 14.48
CA PRO A 102 23.75 11.91 14.69
C PRO A 102 24.31 12.76 13.53
N ASP A 103 24.66 12.16 12.40
CA ASP A 103 25.41 12.81 11.31
C ASP A 103 24.60 13.06 10.02
N GLY A 104 23.32 12.67 9.95
CA GLY A 104 22.45 12.98 8.81
C GLY A 104 22.86 12.33 7.48
N THR A 105 23.86 11.45 7.50
CA THR A 105 24.29 10.64 6.35
C THR A 105 23.37 9.42 6.21
N LEU A 106 22.95 9.13 4.97
CA LEU A 106 22.20 7.91 4.64
C LEU A 106 22.89 6.68 5.28
N PRO A 107 22.15 5.79 5.97
CA PRO A 107 22.72 4.57 6.53
C PRO A 107 23.51 3.79 5.47
N ARG A 108 24.62 3.16 5.89
CA ARG A 108 25.66 2.54 5.02
C ARG A 108 25.17 1.52 3.96
N ASN A 109 23.89 1.16 3.93
CA ASN A 109 23.31 0.17 3.03
C ASN A 109 22.15 0.75 2.18
N PHE A 110 22.41 1.82 1.44
CA PHE A 110 21.45 2.35 0.47
C PHE A 110 21.32 1.44 -0.76
N ARG A 111 20.14 0.85 -0.95
CA ARG A 111 19.87 -0.14 -2.01
C ARG A 111 19.20 0.43 -3.27
N GLY A 112 18.82 1.71 -3.29
CA GLY A 112 18.08 2.30 -4.40
C GLY A 112 16.57 2.27 -4.18
N GLU A 113 15.80 2.02 -5.23
CA GLU A 113 14.33 1.98 -5.16
C GLU A 113 13.83 0.70 -4.45
N PHE A 114 12.66 0.78 -3.81
CA PHE A 114 12.00 -0.38 -3.23
C PHE A 114 11.51 -1.32 -4.34
N GLU A 115 11.83 -2.61 -4.19
CA GLU A 115 11.50 -3.67 -5.14
C GLU A 115 10.76 -4.81 -4.43
N LEU A 116 9.88 -5.50 -5.15
CA LEU A 116 9.13 -6.64 -4.64
C LEU A 116 9.89 -7.94 -4.84
N GLY A 117 9.82 -8.86 -3.87
CA GLY A 117 10.50 -10.16 -3.92
C GLY A 117 11.97 -10.11 -3.50
N VAL A 118 12.45 -8.95 -3.03
CA VAL A 118 13.81 -8.75 -2.55
C VAL A 118 13.87 -8.98 -1.04
N LEU A 119 14.88 -9.71 -0.58
CA LEU A 119 15.21 -9.85 0.84
C LEU A 119 15.87 -8.56 1.34
N TYR A 120 15.17 -7.86 2.23
CA TYR A 120 15.67 -6.70 2.95
C TYR A 120 16.04 -7.10 4.37
N LYS A 121 17.23 -6.67 4.80
CA LYS A 121 17.77 -6.87 6.14
C LYS A 121 17.63 -5.60 6.96
N VAL A 122 17.64 -5.74 8.28
CA VAL A 122 17.63 -4.60 9.20
C VAL A 122 18.77 -3.62 8.87
N GLY A 123 18.43 -2.34 8.72
CA GLY A 123 19.34 -1.26 8.34
C GLY A 123 19.53 -1.04 6.83
N ASP A 124 18.94 -1.88 5.96
CA ASP A 124 18.86 -1.57 4.53
C ASP A 124 17.99 -0.31 4.33
N THR A 125 18.38 0.57 3.43
CA THR A 125 17.58 1.75 3.08
C THR A 125 17.15 1.75 1.63
N VAL A 126 15.91 2.19 1.40
CA VAL A 126 15.28 2.25 0.08
C VAL A 126 14.59 3.59 -0.12
N LYS A 127 14.55 4.03 -1.37
CA LYS A 127 13.61 5.05 -1.82
C LYS A 127 12.31 4.38 -2.22
N ALA A 128 11.21 4.96 -1.78
CA ALA A 128 9.89 4.49 -2.18
C ALA A 128 9.09 5.70 -2.65
N ASN A 129 8.57 5.63 -3.88
CA ASN A 129 7.74 6.66 -4.46
C ASN A 129 6.31 6.15 -4.58
N SER A 130 5.39 6.77 -3.82
CA SER A 130 3.96 6.47 -3.86
C SER A 130 3.19 7.38 -4.82
N GLY A 131 3.83 8.46 -5.32
CA GLY A 131 3.17 9.58 -6.00
C GLY A 131 2.52 10.58 -5.05
N VAL A 132 2.60 10.36 -3.73
CA VAL A 132 2.13 11.27 -2.68
C VAL A 132 3.33 11.76 -1.87
N PRO A 133 3.53 13.07 -1.67
CA PRO A 133 4.69 13.61 -0.95
C PRO A 133 4.85 13.04 0.47
N ASP A 134 3.74 12.84 1.18
CA ASP A 134 3.74 12.36 2.57
C ASP A 134 4.05 10.86 2.71
N SER A 135 3.96 10.10 1.62
CA SER A 135 4.21 8.65 1.59
C SER A 135 5.36 8.28 0.66
N SER A 136 6.07 9.28 0.12
CA SER A 136 7.27 9.11 -0.68
C SER A 136 8.49 9.55 0.11
N GLY A 137 9.61 8.86 -0.06
CA GLY A 137 10.86 9.25 0.59
C GLY A 137 11.75 8.06 0.87
N THR A 138 12.75 8.30 1.71
CA THR A 138 13.70 7.28 2.12
C THR A 138 13.20 6.54 3.37
N TYR A 139 13.28 5.21 3.34
CA TYR A 139 12.86 4.34 4.42
C TYR A 139 13.98 3.38 4.80
N GLU A 140 14.09 3.09 6.09
CA GLU A 140 14.99 2.11 6.68
C GLU A 140 14.21 0.86 7.06
N CYS A 141 14.73 -0.31 6.66
CA CYS A 141 14.19 -1.60 7.04
C CYS A 141 14.51 -1.86 8.51
N VAL A 142 13.50 -2.14 9.32
CA VAL A 142 13.64 -2.39 10.77
C VAL A 142 13.37 -3.85 11.17
N GLU A 143 12.89 -4.67 10.24
CA GLU A 143 12.66 -6.11 10.43
C GLU A 143 13.05 -6.88 9.15
N GLU A 144 13.89 -7.91 9.27
CA GLU A 144 14.30 -8.72 8.12
C GLU A 144 13.09 -9.42 7.49
N HIS A 145 12.90 -9.23 6.18
CA HIS A 145 11.80 -9.85 5.45
C HIS A 145 12.08 -9.91 3.95
N THR A 146 11.45 -10.87 3.27
CA THR A 146 11.33 -10.81 1.81
C THR A 146 10.14 -9.92 1.48
N SER A 147 10.41 -8.81 0.79
CA SER A 147 9.40 -7.82 0.43
C SER A 147 8.27 -8.43 -0.38
N THR A 148 7.07 -8.14 0.09
CA THR A 148 5.83 -8.41 -0.63
C THR A 148 5.11 -7.10 -0.89
N PHE A 149 3.99 -7.17 -1.61
CA PHE A 149 3.14 -5.99 -1.81
C PHE A 149 2.63 -5.39 -0.49
N TYR A 150 2.55 -6.19 0.56
CA TYR A 150 2.16 -5.73 1.90
C TYR A 150 3.26 -4.94 2.59
N ASP A 151 4.49 -5.05 2.09
CA ASP A 151 5.69 -4.48 2.69
C ASP A 151 6.15 -3.21 1.99
N TYR A 152 5.27 -2.57 1.21
CA TYR A 152 5.56 -1.23 0.75
C TYR A 152 5.85 -0.32 1.95
N PRO A 153 6.87 0.55 1.90
CA PRO A 153 7.32 1.25 3.10
C PRO A 153 6.29 2.16 3.77
N TRP A 154 5.34 2.70 3.00
CA TRP A 154 4.22 3.48 3.53
C TRP A 154 3.05 2.65 4.07
N ASN A 155 3.03 1.34 3.80
CA ASN A 155 1.98 0.40 4.24
C ASN A 155 2.40 -0.44 5.45
N SER A 156 3.71 -0.55 5.72
CA SER A 156 4.25 -1.43 6.76
C SER A 156 5.17 -0.68 7.72
N PRO A 157 4.61 0.13 8.64
CA PRO A 157 5.39 0.84 9.66
C PRO A 157 6.09 -0.11 10.64
N ARG A 158 5.67 -1.38 10.67
CA ARG A 158 6.36 -2.45 11.41
C ARG A 158 7.71 -2.80 10.79
N ARG A 159 7.82 -2.78 9.46
CA ARG A 159 9.01 -3.24 8.73
C ARG A 159 9.84 -2.09 8.19
N TRP A 160 9.26 -0.90 8.08
CA TRP A 160 9.91 0.28 7.53
C TRP A 160 9.73 1.49 8.42
N LYS A 161 10.83 2.20 8.66
CA LYS A 161 10.87 3.48 9.36
C LYS A 161 11.24 4.57 8.35
N ARG A 162 10.43 5.61 8.23
CA ARG A 162 10.75 6.75 7.37
C ARG A 162 11.95 7.50 7.96
N ILE A 163 12.93 7.79 7.12
CA ILE A 163 14.11 8.58 7.50
C ILE A 163 13.76 10.05 7.30
N LEU A 164 13.95 10.84 8.36
CA LEU A 164 13.73 12.27 8.38
C LEU A 164 15.07 12.98 8.62
N ASP A 165 15.22 14.18 8.09
CA ASP A 165 16.35 15.07 8.37
C ASP A 165 16.30 15.56 9.84
N ALA A 166 17.34 16.26 10.27
CA ALA A 166 17.43 16.79 11.63
C ALA A 166 16.30 17.77 12.02
N ASN A 167 15.55 18.28 11.03
CA ASN A 167 14.43 19.19 11.21
C ASN A 167 13.06 18.47 11.12
N GLY A 168 13.06 17.13 10.95
CA GLY A 168 11.84 16.32 10.83
C GLY A 168 11.24 16.28 9.42
N ASN A 169 11.94 16.77 8.39
CA ASN A 169 11.48 16.69 7.01
C ASN A 169 11.92 15.37 6.35
N PRO A 170 11.19 14.85 5.35
CA PRO A 170 11.62 13.67 4.59
C PRO A 170 12.97 13.90 3.88
N VAL A 171 13.87 12.91 3.96
CA VAL A 171 15.17 12.89 3.23
C VAL A 171 15.04 12.29 1.84
#